data_AF-A0A8T4NS67-F1
#
_entry.id   AF-A0A8T4NS67-F1
#
_cell.length_a   1.000
_cell.length_b   1.000
_cell.length_c   1.000
_cell.angle_alpha   90.00
_cell.angle_beta   90.00
_cell.angle_gamma   90.00
#
_symmetry.space_group_name_H-M   'P 1'
#
loop_
_entity.id
_entity.type
_entity.pdbx_description
1 polymer ?
#
loop_
_entity_poly.entity_id
_entity_poly.type
_entity_poly.pdbx_seq_one_letter_code
_entity_poly.pdbx_strand_id
1 'polypeptide(L)'
;MEIEEAQKKVNEFIQKYGGYWQPLSMLARLQEEVGELSREMNISHGDKKKKPGDKEGSLEKELGDVLFTILAIANKEGIDAAKSLIDKLREKQIWRK
;
A
#
# COMPACT_ATOMS: atom_id res chain seq x y z
N MET A 1 -9.81 -10.76 6.37
CA MET A 1 -10.14 -9.35 6.64
C MET A 1 -10.63 -8.76 5.34
N GLU A 2 -11.83 -8.19 5.34
CA GLU A 2 -12.36 -7.48 4.19
C GLU A 2 -11.69 -6.10 4.04
N ILE A 3 -11.72 -5.50 2.84
CA ILE A 3 -11.09 -4.19 2.59
C ILE A 3 -11.67 -3.11 3.51
N GLU A 4 -12.99 -3.12 3.73
CA GLU A 4 -13.65 -2.17 4.63
C GLU A 4 -13.15 -2.31 6.08
N GLU A 5 -12.91 -3.54 6.54
CA GLU A 5 -12.38 -3.81 7.87
C GLU A 5 -10.91 -3.38 7.97
N ALA A 6 -10.12 -3.64 6.93
CA ALA A 6 -8.73 -3.17 6.84
C ALA A 6 -8.66 -1.65 6.90
N GLN A 7 -9.51 -0.98 6.12
CA GLN A 7 -9.59 0.47 6.06
C GLN A 7 -9.93 1.09 7.42
N LYS A 8 -10.87 0.48 8.17
CA LYS A 8 -11.21 0.87 9.55
C LYS A 8 -10.03 0.69 10.52
N LYS A 9 -9.36 -0.46 10.50
CA LYS A 9 -8.21 -0.72 11.37
C LYS A 9 -7.04 0.24 11.11
N VAL A 10 -6.78 0.57 9.84
CA VAL A 10 -5.78 1.58 9.47
C VAL A 10 -6.18 2.96 10.02
N ASN A 11 -7.46 3.34 9.91
CA ASN A 11 -7.93 4.60 10.48
C ASN A 11 -7.76 4.64 12.00
N GLU A 12 -8.20 3.60 12.71
CA GLU A 12 -8.05 3.50 14.17
C GLU A 12 -6.58 3.62 14.59
N PHE A 13 -5.68 2.92 13.90
CA PHE A 13 -4.25 2.99 14.15
C PHE A 13 -3.72 4.42 13.96
N ILE A 14 -4.01 5.07 12.84
CA ILE A 14 -3.47 6.41 12.55
C ILE A 14 -4.01 7.44 13.53
N GLN A 15 -5.31 7.39 13.84
CA GLN A 15 -5.92 8.30 14.83
C GLN A 15 -5.30 8.11 16.21
N LYS A 16 -4.97 6.87 16.60
CA LYS A 16 -4.30 6.58 17.87
C LYS A 16 -2.90 7.18 17.97
N TYR A 17 -2.17 7.32 16.87
CA TYR A 17 -0.75 7.70 16.86
C TYR A 17 -0.45 9.08 16.26
N GLY A 18 -1.45 9.96 16.12
CA GLY A 18 -1.22 11.37 15.77
C GLY A 18 -2.00 11.90 14.56
N GLY A 19 -2.88 11.08 13.98
CA GLY A 19 -3.72 11.48 12.85
C GLY A 19 -2.97 11.49 11.51
N TYR A 20 -3.67 11.93 10.47
CA TYR A 20 -3.15 11.91 9.10
C TYR A 20 -2.22 13.09 8.80
N TRP A 21 -1.22 12.84 7.96
CA TRP A 21 -0.39 13.89 7.36
C TRP A 21 -1.09 14.59 6.18
N GLN A 22 -0.40 15.57 5.59
CA GLN A 22 -0.86 16.24 4.38
C GLN A 22 -0.79 15.29 3.17
N PRO A 23 -1.69 15.41 2.19
CA PRO A 23 -1.79 14.45 1.07
C PRO A 23 -0.48 14.25 0.30
N LEU A 24 0.27 15.33 0.04
CA LEU A 24 1.55 15.23 -0.66
C LEU A 24 2.63 14.50 0.16
N SER A 25 2.62 14.64 1.49
CA SER A 25 3.53 13.89 2.36
C SER A 25 3.18 12.40 2.36
N MET A 26 1.89 12.07 2.35
CA MET A 26 1.42 10.68 2.26
C MET A 26 1.75 10.06 0.89
N LEU A 27 1.66 10.84 -0.19
CA LEU A 27 2.09 10.43 -1.53
C LEU A 27 3.60 10.15 -1.58
N ALA A 28 4.42 11.03 -0.99
CA ALA A 28 5.85 10.80 -0.89
C ALA A 28 6.17 9.51 -0.12
N ARG A 29 5.45 9.26 0.99
CA ARG A 29 5.57 7.99 1.72
C ARG A 29 5.19 6.78 0.87
N LEU A 30 4.10 6.86 0.11
CA LEU A 30 3.71 5.78 -0.80
C LEU A 30 4.80 5.46 -1.83
N GLN A 31 5.46 6.49 -2.38
CA GLN A 31 6.57 6.30 -3.32
C GLN A 31 7.78 5.61 -2.66
N GLU A 32 8.05 5.92 -1.39
CA GLU A 32 9.08 5.24 -0.60
C GLU A 32 8.76 3.75 -0.46
N GLU A 33 7.55 3.39 0.00
CA GLU A 33 7.16 1.98 0.19
C GLU A 33 7.16 1.19 -1.12
N VAL A 34 6.72 1.80 -2.23
CA VAL A 34 6.79 1.18 -3.56
C VAL A 34 8.25 0.95 -3.99
N GLY A 35 9.17 1.85 -3.61
CA GLY A 35 10.61 1.67 -3.82
C GLY A 35 11.18 0.50 -3.03
N GLU A 36 10.79 0.35 -1.76
CA GLU A 36 11.19 -0.78 -0.92
C GLU A 36 10.62 -2.10 -1.46
N LEU A 37 9.33 -2.14 -1.83
CA LEU A 37 8.72 -3.30 -2.48
C LEU A 37 9.43 -3.67 -3.79
N SER A 38 9.75 -2.67 -4.62
CA SER A 38 10.47 -2.88 -5.88
C SER A 38 11.87 -3.46 -5.65
N ARG A 39 12.55 -3.01 -4.59
CA ARG A 39 13.84 -3.56 -4.20
C ARG A 39 13.74 -5.04 -3.83
N GLU A 40 12.77 -5.43 -3.00
CA GLU A 40 12.60 -6.81 -2.56
C GLU A 40 12.12 -7.73 -3.69
N MET A 41 11.27 -7.23 -4.61
CA MET A 41 10.93 -7.92 -5.86
C MET A 41 12.18 -8.22 -6.70
N ASN A 42 13.06 -7.24 -6.88
CA ASN A 42 14.28 -7.41 -7.67
C ASN A 42 15.29 -8.35 -6.99
N ILE A 43 15.33 -8.40 -5.66
CA ILE A 43 16.14 -9.37 -4.91
C ILE A 43 15.59 -10.79 -5.06
N SER A 44 14.26 -10.93 -5.05
CA SER A 44 13.59 -12.24 -5.07
C SER A 44 13.48 -12.84 -6.47
N HIS A 45 13.34 -12.00 -7.50
CA HIS A 45 12.98 -12.43 -8.85
C HIS A 45 13.86 -11.84 -9.96
N GLY A 46 14.76 -10.91 -9.65
CA GLY A 46 15.62 -10.24 -10.62
C GLY A 46 17.11 -10.55 -10.41
N ASP A 47 17.95 -9.69 -10.96
CA ASP A 47 19.41 -9.89 -10.97
C ASP A 47 20.11 -9.35 -9.72
N LYS A 48 19.37 -8.63 -8.86
CA LYS A 48 19.95 -8.02 -7.66
C LYS A 48 20.19 -9.08 -6.60
N LYS A 49 21.45 -9.29 -6.21
CA LYS A 49 21.78 -10.14 -5.06
C LYS A 49 21.73 -9.32 -3.76
N LYS A 50 21.21 -9.93 -2.69
CA LYS A 50 21.24 -9.36 -1.34
C LYS A 50 22.69 -9.18 -0.92
N LYS A 51 23.07 -7.97 -0.49
CA LYS A 51 24.42 -7.69 -0.01
C LYS A 51 24.54 -8.00 1.49
N PRO A 52 25.73 -8.37 1.98
CA PRO A 52 25.98 -8.42 3.42
C PRO A 52 25.67 -7.06 4.06
N GLY A 53 24.81 -7.05 5.09
CA GLY A 53 24.39 -5.82 5.77
C GLY A 53 23.16 -5.12 5.16
N ASP A 54 22.57 -5.65 4.09
CA ASP A 54 21.24 -5.22 3.68
C ASP A 54 20.25 -5.49 4.81
N LYS A 55 19.42 -4.49 5.15
CA LYS A 55 18.34 -4.67 6.13
C LYS A 55 17.50 -5.89 5.78
N GLU A 56 17.04 -6.59 6.81
CA GLU A 56 16.01 -7.60 6.64
C GLU A 56 14.72 -6.91 6.16
N GLY A 57 14.39 -7.12 4.90
CA GLY A 57 13.08 -6.86 4.31
C GLY A 57 12.54 -8.17 3.75
N SER A 58 11.21 -8.26 3.65
CA SER A 58 10.52 -9.34 2.96
C SER A 58 9.48 -8.75 2.03
N LEU A 59 9.21 -9.45 0.93
CA LEU A 59 8.18 -9.04 -0.01
C LEU A 59 6.81 -8.86 0.66
N GLU A 60 6.50 -9.72 1.63
CA GLU A 60 5.28 -9.66 2.42
C GLU A 60 5.20 -8.38 3.26
N LYS A 61 6.29 -7.99 3.92
CA LYS A 61 6.37 -6.77 4.73
C LYS A 61 6.13 -5.54 3.86
N GLU A 62 6.89 -5.41 2.76
CA GLU A 62 6.80 -4.19 1.93
C GLU A 62 5.46 -4.11 1.18
N LEU A 63 4.85 -5.25 0.85
CA LEU A 63 3.48 -5.26 0.34
C LEU A 63 2.49 -4.74 1.40
N GLY A 64 2.68 -5.14 2.66
CA GLY A 64 1.91 -4.62 3.79
C GLY A 64 2.05 -3.10 3.94
N ASP A 65 3.27 -2.57 3.86
CA ASP A 65 3.55 -1.13 4.00
C ASP A 65 2.90 -0.31 2.86
N VAL A 66 2.92 -0.83 1.62
CA VAL A 66 2.19 -0.24 0.48
C VAL A 66 0.68 -0.25 0.72
N LEU A 67 0.11 -1.39 1.12
CA LEU A 67 -1.33 -1.51 1.37
C LEU A 67 -1.78 -0.60 2.50
N PHE A 68 -1.03 -0.54 3.59
CA PHE A 68 -1.29 0.36 4.72
C PHE A 68 -1.34 1.81 4.24
N THR A 69 -0.35 2.24 3.46
CA THR A 69 -0.25 3.62 2.97
C THR A 69 -1.38 3.99 2.00
N ILE A 70 -1.78 3.07 1.12
CA ILE A 70 -2.92 3.28 0.21
C ILE A 70 -4.22 3.44 1.00
N LEU A 71 -4.48 2.59 2.00
CA LEU A 71 -5.67 2.68 2.82
C LEU A 71 -5.66 3.94 3.69
N ALA A 72 -4.49 4.38 4.16
CA ALA A 72 -4.34 5.64 4.86
C ALA A 72 -4.74 6.83 3.98
N ILE A 73 -4.27 6.86 2.73
CA ILE A 73 -4.64 7.88 1.75
C ILE A 73 -6.15 7.84 1.48
N ALA A 74 -6.72 6.65 1.27
CA ALA A 74 -8.15 6.49 1.05
C ALA A 74 -8.98 7.09 2.21
N ASN A 75 -8.59 6.80 3.45
CA ASN A 75 -9.24 7.39 4.63
C ASN A 75 -9.10 8.91 4.69
N LYS A 76 -7.90 9.45 4.42
CA LYS A 76 -7.64 10.89 4.44
C LYS A 76 -8.49 11.66 3.43
N GLU A 77 -8.65 11.09 2.24
CA GLU A 77 -9.39 11.70 1.12
C GLU A 77 -10.89 11.35 1.12
N GLY A 78 -11.38 10.55 2.08
CA GLY A 78 -12.79 10.14 2.14
C GLY A 78 -13.21 9.17 1.03
N ILE A 79 -12.27 8.35 0.55
CA ILE A 79 -12.48 7.36 -0.50
C ILE A 79 -12.87 6.01 0.11
N ASP A 80 -13.95 5.42 -0.40
CA ASP A 80 -14.28 4.01 -0.15
C ASP A 80 -13.41 3.11 -1.04
N ALA A 81 -12.38 2.49 -0.44
CA ALA A 81 -11.41 1.69 -1.17
C ALA A 81 -12.03 0.41 -1.75
N ALA A 82 -12.96 -0.21 -1.03
CA ALA A 82 -13.63 -1.44 -1.47
C ALA A 82 -14.48 -1.16 -2.71
N LYS A 83 -15.32 -0.12 -2.64
CA LYS A 83 -16.13 0.33 -3.78
C LYS A 83 -15.24 0.72 -4.97
N SER A 84 -14.18 1.50 -4.73
CA SER A 84 -13.26 1.92 -5.79
C SER A 84 -12.63 0.74 -6.52
N LEU A 85 -12.24 -0.33 -5.81
CA LEU A 85 -11.68 -1.52 -6.42
C LEU A 85 -12.75 -2.30 -7.21
N ILE A 86 -13.95 -2.47 -6.65
CA ILE A 86 -15.07 -3.15 -7.31
C ILE A 86 -15.42 -2.48 -8.64
N ASP A 87 -15.53 -1.14 -8.65
CA ASP A 87 -15.84 -0.40 -9.88
C ASP A 87 -14.73 -0.56 -10.92
N LYS A 88 -13.46 -0.54 -10.50
CA LYS A 88 -12.33 -0.79 -11.40
C LYS A 88 -12.33 -2.19 -12.01
N LEU A 89 -12.69 -3.22 -11.22
CA LEU A 89 -12.78 -4.59 -11.70
C LEU A 89 -13.91 -4.75 -12.73
N ARG A 90 -15.06 -4.11 -12.51
CA ARG A 90 -16.17 -4.09 -13.47
C ARG A 90 -15.76 -3.47 -14.80
N GLU A 91 -15.08 -2.32 -14.77
CA GLU A 91 -14.54 -1.71 -15.98
C GLU A 91 -13.62 -2.69 -16.73
N LYS A 92 -12.63 -3.27 -16.04
CA LYS A 92 -11.67 -4.22 -16.65
C LYS A 92 -12.34 -5.46 -17.24
N GLN A 93 -13.47 -5.90 -16.70
CA GLN A 93 -14.25 -7.02 -17.25
C GLN A 93 -14.95 -6.64 -18.57
N ILE A 94 -15.36 -5.38 -18.74
CA ILE A 94 -15.92 -4.86 -20.00
C ILE A 94 -14.86 -4.91 -21.11
N TRP A 95 -13.60 -4.54 -20.82
CA TRP A 95 -12.50 -4.57 -21.79
C TRP A 95 -12.09 -5.99 -22.24
N ARG A 96 -12.59 -7.04 -21.58
CA ARG A 96 -12.30 -8.44 -21.94
C ARG A 96 -13.39 -9.09 -22.81
N LYS A 97 -14.51 -8.39 -23.03
CA LYS A 97 -15.59 -8.82 -23.92
C LYS A 97 -15.49 -8.09 -25.25
#